data_AF-E3LNM8-F1
#
_entry.id   AF-E3LNM8-F1
#
_cell.length_a   1.000
_cell.length_b   1.000
_cell.length_c   1.000
_cell.angle_alpha   90.00
_cell.angle_beta   90.00
_cell.angle_gamma   90.00
#
_symmetry.space_group_name_H-M   'P 1'
#
loop_
_entity.id
_entity.type
_entity.pdbx_description
1 polymer ?
#
loop_
_entity_poly.entity_id
_entity_poly.type
_entity_poly.pdbx_seq_one_letter_code
_entity_poly.pdbx_strand_id
1 'polypeptide(L)'
;MEDATIIAFILAVISFLGVVFNWTVVIANRQITTSKHSFGILTANQALGDALYSTIFLFYVCPMIHFVTNTYRLASVVNITSLSLTFVDYYVGCSLNWYSELFLFNFPSTTFCQIVAFYADFCKYLVFILLVIIIDVATVFRVHQLRNRIQSSTTVSDKKAAAQRAREMSFLKQTCVQGGIFTCELITYFILSPMIENAWILFFCTSFAWVSVHSLDG
;
A
#
# COMPACT_ATOMS: atom_id res chain seq x y z
N MET A 1 19.58 -19.89 7.14
CA MET A 1 18.73 -20.72 6.25
C MET A 1 17.35 -20.93 6.86
N GLU A 2 17.26 -21.22 8.16
CA GLU A 2 16.00 -21.33 8.89
C GLU A 2 15.22 -20.00 8.90
N ASP A 3 15.84 -18.88 9.30
CA ASP A 3 15.17 -17.57 9.34
C ASP A 3 14.66 -17.12 7.97
N ALA A 4 15.48 -17.27 6.92
CA ALA A 4 15.07 -16.93 5.54
C ALA A 4 13.83 -17.73 5.09
N THR A 5 13.72 -18.99 5.54
CA THR A 5 12.54 -19.83 5.27
C THR A 5 11.32 -19.33 6.03
N ILE A 6 11.48 -18.98 7.30
CA ILE A 6 10.39 -18.45 8.14
C ILE A 6 9.89 -17.11 7.57
N ILE A 7 10.80 -16.20 7.21
CA ILE A 7 10.48 -14.90 6.64
C ILE A 7 9.75 -15.05 5.30
N ALA A 8 10.30 -15.86 4.39
CA ALA A 8 9.68 -16.13 3.11
C ALA A 8 8.28 -16.73 3.29
N PHE A 9 8.10 -17.61 4.27
CA PHE A 9 6.80 -18.19 4.59
C PHE A 9 5.81 -17.14 5.13
N ILE A 10 6.22 -16.30 6.08
CA ILE A 10 5.37 -15.22 6.63
C ILE A 10 4.94 -14.27 5.50
N LEU A 11 5.89 -13.82 4.68
CA LEU A 11 5.61 -12.96 3.54
C LEU A 11 4.70 -13.65 2.52
N ALA A 12 4.90 -14.94 2.25
CA ALA A 12 4.05 -15.70 1.34
C ALA A 12 2.60 -15.80 1.86
N VAL A 13 2.40 -15.98 3.17
CA VAL A 13 1.05 -16.04 3.76
C VAL A 13 0.33 -14.71 3.59
N ILE A 14 0.97 -13.59 3.93
CA ILE A 14 0.32 -12.27 3.79
C ILE A 14 0.09 -11.91 2.32
N SER A 15 1.04 -12.22 1.43
CA SER A 15 0.86 -12.00 -0.01
C SER A 15 -0.21 -12.91 -0.62
N PHE A 16 -0.40 -14.13 -0.12
CA PHE A 16 -1.50 -14.99 -0.53
C PHE A 16 -2.86 -14.37 -0.16
N LEU A 17 -2.99 -13.82 1.06
CA LEU A 17 -4.19 -13.07 1.43
C LEU A 17 -4.40 -11.87 0.49
N GLY A 18 -3.33 -11.13 0.19
CA GLY A 18 -3.36 -10.02 -0.77
C GLY A 18 -3.83 -10.42 -2.16
N VAL A 19 -3.38 -11.58 -2.67
CA VAL A 19 -3.88 -12.15 -3.94
C VAL A 19 -5.38 -12.42 -3.83
N VAL A 20 -5.83 -13.10 -2.77
CA VAL A 20 -7.24 -13.47 -2.61
C VAL A 20 -8.15 -12.24 -2.51
N PHE A 21 -7.84 -11.30 -1.62
CA PHE A 21 -8.69 -10.13 -1.37
C PHE A 21 -8.73 -9.20 -2.58
N ASN A 22 -7.57 -8.79 -3.09
CA ASN A 22 -7.50 -7.79 -4.13
C ASN A 22 -8.01 -8.30 -5.49
N TRP A 23 -7.72 -9.56 -5.88
CA TRP A 23 -8.32 -10.13 -7.09
C TRP A 23 -9.84 -10.29 -6.95
N THR A 24 -10.34 -10.62 -5.77
CA THR A 24 -11.78 -10.69 -5.52
C THR A 24 -12.44 -9.32 -5.76
N VAL A 25 -11.86 -8.22 -5.28
CA VAL A 25 -12.35 -6.86 -5.54
C VAL A 25 -12.35 -6.55 -7.04
N VAL A 26 -11.26 -6.86 -7.75
CA VAL A 26 -11.16 -6.63 -9.21
C VAL A 26 -12.23 -7.41 -9.97
N ILE A 27 -12.42 -8.69 -9.64
CA ILE A 27 -13.42 -9.56 -10.29
C ILE A 27 -14.83 -9.07 -9.95
N ALA A 28 -15.11 -8.77 -8.67
CA ALA A 28 -16.40 -8.28 -8.22
C ALA A 28 -16.77 -6.97 -8.92
N ASN A 29 -15.84 -6.03 -9.05
CA ASN A 29 -16.11 -4.77 -9.75
C ASN A 29 -16.40 -4.96 -11.26
N ARG A 30 -15.83 -6.00 -11.89
CA ARG A 30 -16.15 -6.34 -13.29
C ARG A 30 -17.56 -6.92 -13.44
N GLN A 31 -17.98 -7.73 -12.47
CA GLN A 31 -19.26 -8.44 -12.49
C GLN A 31 -20.43 -7.58 -12.01
N ILE A 32 -20.21 -6.69 -11.03
CA ILE A 32 -21.25 -5.88 -10.40
C ILE A 32 -21.44 -4.60 -11.21
N THR A 33 -22.59 -4.45 -11.87
CA THR A 33 -22.86 -3.26 -12.70
C THR A 33 -23.00 -1.97 -11.89
N THR A 34 -23.45 -2.07 -10.64
CA THR A 34 -23.64 -0.91 -9.74
C THR A 34 -22.34 -0.32 -9.19
N SER A 35 -21.21 -1.04 -9.28
CA SER A 35 -19.90 -0.54 -8.84
C SER A 35 -19.16 0.26 -9.92
N LYS A 36 -19.68 0.34 -11.16
CA LYS A 36 -19.07 1.07 -12.29
C LYS A 36 -19.19 2.59 -12.22
N HIS A 37 -19.46 3.15 -11.05
CA HIS A 37 -19.36 4.58 -10.81
C HIS A 37 -17.89 4.97 -10.53
N SER A 38 -17.55 6.25 -10.58
CA SER A 38 -16.15 6.72 -10.52
C SER A 38 -15.37 6.16 -9.33
N PHE A 39 -16.00 6.07 -8.16
CA PHE A 39 -15.35 5.52 -6.96
C PHE A 39 -15.06 4.02 -7.08
N GLY A 40 -16.04 3.19 -7.45
CA GLY A 40 -15.78 1.75 -7.62
C GLY A 40 -14.79 1.41 -8.74
N ILE A 41 -14.70 2.26 -9.78
CA ILE A 41 -13.61 2.17 -10.79
C ILE A 41 -12.26 2.48 -10.15
N LEU A 42 -12.16 3.54 -9.35
CA LEU A 42 -10.93 3.91 -8.64
C LEU A 42 -10.47 2.79 -7.71
N THR A 43 -11.37 2.27 -6.86
CA THR A 43 -11.09 1.14 -5.96
C THR A 43 -10.61 -0.09 -6.72
N ALA A 44 -11.21 -0.41 -7.87
CA ALA A 44 -10.79 -1.55 -8.66
C ALA A 44 -9.42 -1.37 -9.32
N ASN A 45 -9.06 -0.14 -9.70
CA ASN A 45 -7.72 0.15 -10.22
C ASN A 45 -6.66 0.03 -9.13
N GLN A 46 -6.97 0.52 -7.93
CA GLN A 46 -6.12 0.38 -6.75
C GLN A 46 -5.91 -1.10 -6.39
N ALA A 47 -7.00 -1.83 -6.21
CA ALA A 47 -6.96 -3.28 -5.94
C ALA A 47 -6.25 -4.06 -7.06
N LEU A 48 -6.31 -3.62 -8.33
CA LEU A 48 -5.53 -4.25 -9.39
C LEU A 48 -4.02 -4.07 -9.18
N GLY A 49 -3.58 -2.88 -8.77
CA GLY A 49 -2.18 -2.62 -8.41
C GLY A 49 -1.72 -3.52 -7.27
N ASP A 50 -2.49 -3.56 -6.19
CA ASP A 50 -2.19 -4.38 -5.01
C ASP A 50 -2.25 -5.88 -5.29
N ALA A 51 -3.17 -6.33 -6.16
CA ALA A 51 -3.25 -7.71 -6.63
C ALA A 51 -2.00 -8.12 -7.41
N LEU A 52 -1.53 -7.25 -8.32
CA LEU A 52 -0.30 -7.50 -9.10
C LEU A 52 0.92 -7.52 -8.17
N TYR A 53 1.04 -6.56 -7.26
CA TYR A 53 2.09 -6.51 -6.25
C TYR A 53 2.12 -7.79 -5.40
N SER A 54 0.98 -8.18 -4.83
CA SER A 54 0.85 -9.38 -3.99
C SER A 54 1.15 -10.67 -4.77
N THR A 55 0.76 -10.74 -6.04
CA THR A 55 1.05 -11.89 -6.93
C THR A 55 2.55 -12.02 -7.16
N ILE A 56 3.24 -10.91 -7.43
CA ILE A 56 4.70 -10.90 -7.64
C ILE A 56 5.43 -11.26 -6.34
N PHE A 57 4.98 -10.75 -5.21
CA PHE A 57 5.57 -11.10 -3.92
C PHE A 57 5.45 -12.60 -3.64
N LEU A 58 4.25 -13.17 -3.83
CA LEU A 58 3.98 -14.58 -3.58
C LEU A 58 4.81 -15.51 -4.48
N PHE A 59 4.81 -15.27 -5.79
CA PHE A 59 5.37 -16.21 -6.76
C PHE A 59 6.83 -15.94 -7.14
N TYR A 60 7.37 -14.76 -6.82
CA TYR A 60 8.74 -14.40 -7.17
C TYR A 60 9.58 -13.98 -5.96
N VAL A 61 9.14 -12.98 -5.19
CA VAL A 61 9.96 -12.41 -4.10
C VAL A 61 10.18 -13.44 -2.98
N CYS A 62 9.11 -14.08 -2.49
CA CYS A 62 9.20 -15.05 -1.39
C CYS A 62 10.07 -16.27 -1.74
N PRO A 63 9.90 -16.93 -2.92
CA PRO A 63 10.81 -17.97 -3.36
C PRO A 63 12.27 -17.50 -3.45
N MET A 64 12.51 -16.29 -3.98
CA MET A 64 13.88 -15.76 -4.11
C MET A 64 14.55 -15.50 -2.77
N ILE A 65 13.80 -15.03 -1.76
CA ILE A 65 14.28 -14.91 -0.37
C ILE A 65 14.62 -16.30 0.20
N HIS A 66 13.74 -17.29 0.03
CA HIS A 66 13.96 -18.64 0.54
C HIS A 66 15.20 -19.30 -0.06
N PHE A 67 15.34 -19.25 -1.38
CA PHE A 67 16.47 -19.83 -2.09
C PHE A 67 17.74 -18.98 -2.03
N VAL A 68 17.70 -17.81 -1.38
CA VAL A 68 18.79 -16.81 -1.28
C VAL A 68 19.46 -16.61 -2.64
N THR A 69 18.64 -16.53 -3.68
CA THR A 69 19.12 -16.50 -5.07
C THR A 69 19.48 -15.08 -5.47
N ASN A 70 20.57 -14.94 -6.25
CA ASN A 70 21.04 -13.72 -6.93
C ASN A 70 20.29 -12.43 -6.53
N THR A 71 20.80 -11.76 -5.49
CA THR A 71 20.21 -10.54 -4.91
C THR A 71 19.96 -9.44 -5.96
N TYR A 72 20.75 -9.39 -7.03
CA TYR A 72 20.53 -8.45 -8.14
C TYR A 72 19.22 -8.73 -8.88
N ARG A 73 18.86 -10.00 -9.12
CA ARG A 73 17.58 -10.35 -9.77
C ARG A 73 16.38 -10.04 -8.87
N LEU A 74 16.55 -10.21 -7.56
CA LEU A 74 15.53 -9.85 -6.57
C LEU A 74 15.34 -8.34 -6.56
N ALA A 75 16.45 -7.58 -6.45
CA ALA A 75 16.43 -6.13 -6.52
C ALA A 75 15.81 -5.65 -7.84
N SER A 76 16.20 -6.19 -8.99
CA SER A 76 15.59 -5.81 -10.28
C SER A 76 14.09 -6.01 -10.30
N VAL A 77 13.56 -7.15 -9.84
CA VAL A 77 12.10 -7.37 -9.85
C VAL A 77 11.38 -6.51 -8.84
N VAL A 78 11.92 -6.32 -7.64
CA VAL A 78 11.32 -5.43 -6.64
C VAL A 78 11.24 -4.00 -7.18
N ASN A 79 12.33 -3.49 -7.74
CA ASN A 79 12.38 -2.13 -8.30
C ASN A 79 11.52 -2.00 -9.58
N ILE A 80 11.44 -3.03 -10.42
CA ILE A 80 10.56 -3.04 -11.60
C ILE A 80 9.09 -3.14 -11.21
N THR A 81 8.75 -3.89 -10.15
CA THR A 81 7.36 -3.98 -9.68
C THR A 81 6.92 -2.66 -9.05
N SER A 82 7.86 -1.98 -8.40
CA SER A 82 7.69 -0.61 -7.91
C SER A 82 7.82 0.46 -9.01
N LEU A 83 7.71 0.13 -10.32
CA LEU A 83 8.13 0.95 -11.48
C LEU A 83 7.68 2.43 -11.50
N SER A 84 6.59 2.81 -10.81
CA SER A 84 6.15 4.21 -10.72
C SER A 84 6.77 4.97 -9.53
N LEU A 85 7.26 4.24 -8.54
CA LEU A 85 7.61 4.73 -7.21
C LEU A 85 9.14 4.91 -7.06
N THR A 86 9.95 3.93 -7.47
CA THR A 86 11.42 3.91 -7.23
C THR A 86 12.28 4.00 -8.50
N PHE A 87 11.70 4.38 -9.64
CA PHE A 87 12.43 4.52 -10.91
C PHE A 87 13.62 5.48 -10.78
N VAL A 88 13.45 6.55 -10.02
CA VAL A 88 14.51 7.53 -9.73
C VAL A 88 15.66 6.85 -8.99
N ASP A 89 15.37 6.06 -7.96
CA ASP A 89 16.39 5.42 -7.11
C ASP A 89 17.19 4.38 -7.87
N TYR A 90 16.51 3.57 -8.69
CA TYR A 90 17.18 2.63 -9.59
C TYR A 90 18.10 3.34 -10.58
N TYR A 91 17.62 4.44 -11.20
CA TYR A 91 18.40 5.19 -12.18
C TYR A 91 19.64 5.86 -11.58
N VAL A 92 19.57 6.34 -10.33
CA VAL A 92 20.72 6.96 -9.65
C VAL A 92 21.60 5.96 -8.90
N GLY A 93 21.37 4.65 -9.05
CA GLY A 93 22.18 3.59 -8.44
C GLY A 93 21.87 3.31 -6.96
N CYS A 94 20.74 3.79 -6.45
CA CYS A 94 20.23 3.55 -5.10
C CYS A 94 19.10 2.52 -5.14
N SER A 95 19.36 1.32 -5.68
CA SER A 95 18.33 0.29 -5.79
C SER A 95 17.89 -0.23 -4.42
N LEU A 96 16.59 -0.54 -4.27
CA LEU A 96 16.09 -1.23 -3.09
C LEU A 96 16.57 -2.70 -3.10
N ASN A 97 17.28 -3.11 -2.05
CA ASN A 97 17.93 -4.42 -1.93
C ASN A 97 17.41 -5.19 -0.72
N TRP A 98 17.42 -6.53 -0.81
CA TRP A 98 17.15 -7.41 0.32
C TRP A 98 18.41 -7.62 1.16
N TYR A 99 18.35 -7.27 2.45
CA TYR A 99 19.41 -7.51 3.43
C TYR A 99 19.03 -8.67 4.34
N SER A 100 19.61 -9.85 4.08
CA SER A 100 19.30 -11.09 4.80
C SER A 100 19.62 -11.06 6.29
N GLU A 101 20.62 -10.29 6.71
CA GLU A 101 21.04 -10.23 8.12
C GLU A 101 20.10 -9.38 8.99
N LEU A 102 19.34 -8.50 8.36
CA LEU A 102 18.47 -7.53 9.02
C LEU A 102 16.99 -7.76 8.70
N PHE A 103 16.70 -8.75 7.85
CA PHE A 103 15.35 -9.13 7.41
C PHE A 103 14.56 -7.96 6.82
N LEU A 104 15.23 -7.07 6.07
CA LEU A 104 14.56 -5.94 5.43
C LEU A 104 14.97 -5.68 3.99
N PHE A 105 14.03 -5.14 3.23
CA PHE A 105 14.33 -4.35 2.05
C PHE A 105 14.83 -2.98 2.47
N ASN A 106 15.97 -2.53 1.95
CA ASN A 106 16.50 -1.19 2.22
C ASN A 106 17.36 -0.65 1.06
N PHE A 107 17.63 0.64 1.10
CA PHE A 107 18.57 1.30 0.20
C PHE A 107 20.01 1.12 0.69
N PRO A 108 21.02 1.28 -0.19
CA PRO A 108 22.41 1.32 0.23
C PRO A 108 22.65 2.39 1.31
N SER A 109 23.46 2.09 2.32
CA SER A 109 23.72 2.98 3.47
C SER A 109 24.65 4.16 3.14
N THR A 110 24.81 4.52 1.87
CA THR A 110 25.61 5.67 1.47
C THR A 110 24.86 6.96 1.78
N THR A 111 25.57 8.02 2.13
CA THR A 111 24.96 9.34 2.41
C THR A 111 24.09 9.81 1.23
N PHE A 112 24.55 9.57 -0.01
CA PHE A 112 23.77 9.91 -1.20
C PHE A 112 22.44 9.16 -1.26
N CYS A 113 22.45 7.83 -1.10
CA CYS A 113 21.23 7.04 -1.19
C CYS A 113 20.27 7.29 -0.03
N GLN A 114 20.77 7.63 1.16
CA GLN A 114 19.91 8.04 2.27
C GLN A 114 19.22 9.38 2.03
N ILE A 115 19.92 10.35 1.42
CA ILE A 115 19.31 11.62 1.00
C ILE A 115 18.24 11.36 -0.06
N VAL A 116 18.56 10.56 -1.07
CA VAL A 116 17.61 10.17 -2.12
C VAL A 116 16.38 9.53 -1.50
N ALA A 117 16.55 8.48 -0.69
CA ALA A 117 15.44 7.78 -0.04
C ALA A 117 14.58 8.70 0.85
N PHE A 118 15.20 9.65 1.56
CA PHE A 118 14.45 10.59 2.40
C PHE A 118 13.58 11.56 1.58
N TYR A 119 14.09 12.09 0.48
CA TYR A 119 13.36 13.08 -0.31
C TYR A 119 12.48 12.47 -1.40
N ALA A 120 12.99 11.47 -2.13
CA ALA A 120 12.33 10.82 -3.25
C ALA A 120 11.27 9.80 -2.82
N ASP A 121 11.40 9.22 -1.62
CA ASP A 121 10.41 8.31 -1.06
C ASP A 121 9.67 8.94 0.12
N PHE A 122 10.32 9.12 1.27
CA PHE A 122 9.63 9.51 2.51
C PHE A 122 8.86 10.84 2.37
N CYS A 123 9.54 11.94 2.02
CA CYS A 123 8.92 13.25 1.89
C CYS A 123 7.87 13.26 0.77
N LYS A 124 8.18 12.67 -0.39
CA LYS A 124 7.26 12.59 -1.52
C LYS A 124 5.97 11.89 -1.14
N TYR A 125 6.03 10.69 -0.57
CA TYR A 125 4.84 9.91 -0.21
C TYR A 125 4.07 10.54 0.93
N LEU A 126 4.76 11.05 1.95
CA LEU A 126 4.10 11.75 3.05
C LEU A 126 3.30 12.96 2.53
N VAL A 127 3.86 13.76 1.63
CA VAL A 127 3.14 14.89 1.02
C VAL A 127 1.92 14.41 0.23
N PHE A 128 2.06 13.39 -0.62
CA PHE A 128 0.92 12.86 -1.38
C PHE A 128 -0.19 12.33 -0.47
N ILE A 129 0.14 11.56 0.55
CA ILE A 129 -0.84 11.01 1.50
C ILE A 129 -1.53 12.13 2.26
N LEU A 130 -0.79 13.13 2.76
CA LEU A 130 -1.37 14.28 3.46
C LEU A 130 -2.31 15.07 2.56
N LEU A 131 -1.96 15.27 1.28
CA LEU A 131 -2.84 15.93 0.31
C LEU A 131 -4.13 15.13 0.08
N VAL A 132 -4.04 13.81 -0.08
CA VAL A 132 -5.21 12.93 -0.22
C VAL A 132 -6.11 13.00 1.02
N ILE A 133 -5.54 12.88 2.22
CA ILE A 133 -6.30 13.00 3.47
C ILE A 133 -7.00 14.36 3.56
N ILE A 134 -6.33 15.45 3.20
CA ILE A 134 -6.94 16.79 3.19
C ILE A 134 -8.13 16.84 2.22
N ILE A 135 -7.99 16.29 1.01
CA ILE A 135 -9.04 16.24 0.00
C ILE A 135 -10.24 15.40 0.49
N ASP A 136 -9.99 14.24 1.07
CA ASP A 136 -11.04 13.34 1.55
C ASP A 136 -11.79 13.93 2.73
N VAL A 137 -11.07 14.49 3.70
CA VAL A 137 -11.66 15.19 4.85
C VAL A 137 -12.50 16.38 4.37
N ALA A 138 -11.99 17.20 3.45
CA ALA A 138 -12.75 18.31 2.87
C ALA A 138 -14.00 17.82 2.13
N THR A 139 -13.91 16.70 1.42
CA THR A 139 -15.03 16.07 0.71
C THR A 139 -16.09 15.57 1.69
N VAL A 140 -15.68 14.90 2.77
CA VAL A 140 -16.55 14.46 3.87
C VAL A 140 -17.30 15.65 4.47
N PHE A 141 -16.59 16.73 4.82
CA PHE A 141 -17.21 17.93 5.37
C PHE A 141 -18.23 18.56 4.42
N ARG A 142 -17.89 18.69 3.13
CA ARG A 142 -18.81 19.24 2.12
C ARG A 142 -20.06 18.38 1.93
N VAL A 143 -19.92 17.05 1.91
CA VAL A 143 -21.06 16.13 1.81
C VAL A 143 -21.96 16.23 3.04
N HIS A 144 -21.38 16.35 4.24
CA HIS A 144 -22.14 16.58 5.47
C HIS A 144 -22.90 17.90 5.46
N GLN A 145 -22.27 19.00 5.03
CA GLN A 145 -22.93 20.30 4.91
C GLN A 145 -24.08 20.27 3.90
N LEU A 146 -23.87 19.64 2.74
CA LEU A 146 -24.90 19.51 1.71
C LEU A 146 -26.10 18.69 2.21
N ARG A 147 -25.85 17.62 2.97
CA ARG A 147 -26.89 16.81 3.61
C ARG A 147 -27.76 17.64 4.56
N ASN A 148 -27.13 18.41 5.45
CA ASN A 148 -27.85 19.24 6.41
C ASN A 148 -28.72 20.30 5.72
N ARG A 149 -28.36 20.74 4.51
CA ARG A 149 -29.16 21.69 3.70
C ARG A 149 -30.34 21.05 2.97
N ILE A 150 -30.21 19.80 2.50
CA ILE A 150 -31.22 19.11 1.67
C ILE A 150 -32.30 18.42 2.52
N GLN A 151 -32.07 18.19 3.82
CA GLN A 151 -33.01 17.51 4.73
C GLN A 151 -34.36 18.23 4.93
N SER A 152 -34.63 19.33 4.21
CA SER A 152 -35.88 20.10 4.18
C SER A 152 -36.85 19.75 3.04
N SER A 153 -36.49 18.89 2.06
CA SER A 153 -37.42 18.42 1.03
C SER A 153 -37.24 16.91 0.78
N THR A 154 -38.32 16.12 0.82
CA THR A 154 -38.21 14.65 0.68
C THR A 154 -39.23 14.08 -0.30
N THR A 155 -38.76 13.31 -1.28
CA THR A 155 -39.56 12.42 -2.15
C THR A 155 -38.93 11.03 -2.25
N VAL A 156 -39.68 10.02 -2.69
CA VAL A 156 -39.29 8.58 -2.64
C VAL A 156 -38.03 8.23 -3.46
N SER A 157 -37.68 9.02 -4.49
CA SER A 157 -36.41 8.92 -5.25
C SER A 157 -35.16 9.04 -4.35
N ASP A 158 -35.31 9.68 -3.19
CA ASP A 158 -34.22 9.96 -2.26
C ASP A 158 -33.67 8.73 -1.53
N LYS A 159 -34.42 7.63 -1.40
CA LYS A 159 -33.96 6.47 -0.61
C LYS A 159 -32.79 5.72 -1.25
N LYS A 160 -32.83 5.48 -2.56
CA LYS A 160 -31.75 4.80 -3.29
C LYS A 160 -30.50 5.69 -3.39
N ALA A 161 -30.70 6.98 -3.63
CA ALA A 161 -29.64 7.98 -3.63
C ALA A 161 -29.01 8.16 -2.24
N ALA A 162 -29.80 8.17 -1.17
CA ALA A 162 -29.32 8.23 0.21
C ALA A 162 -28.51 6.98 0.60
N ALA A 163 -28.98 5.79 0.24
CA ALA A 163 -28.25 4.55 0.47
C ALA A 163 -26.91 4.52 -0.28
N GLN A 164 -26.87 5.02 -1.52
CA GLN A 164 -25.62 5.14 -2.29
C GLN A 164 -24.65 6.13 -1.63
N ARG A 165 -25.10 7.32 -1.24
CA ARG A 165 -24.27 8.33 -0.55
C ARG A 165 -23.77 7.86 0.80
N ALA A 166 -24.56 7.07 1.53
CA ALA A 166 -24.12 6.48 2.80
C ALA A 166 -22.96 5.49 2.60
N ARG A 167 -23.00 4.69 1.53
CA ARG A 167 -21.86 3.84 1.15
C ARG A 167 -20.63 4.66 0.77
N GLU A 168 -20.80 5.67 -0.09
CA GLU A 168 -19.71 6.59 -0.48
C GLU A 168 -19.06 7.25 0.76
N MET A 169 -19.84 7.63 1.78
CA MET A 169 -19.32 8.17 3.03
C MET A 169 -18.51 7.14 3.86
N SER A 170 -18.97 5.89 3.93
CA SER A 170 -18.20 4.84 4.61
C SER A 170 -16.86 4.59 3.93
N PHE A 171 -16.83 4.65 2.60
CA PHE A 171 -15.61 4.53 1.83
C PHE A 171 -14.64 5.70 2.05
N LEU A 172 -15.11 6.94 2.07
CA LEU A 172 -14.25 8.09 2.39
C LEU A 172 -13.59 7.95 3.77
N LYS A 173 -14.31 7.39 4.75
CA LYS A 173 -13.73 7.08 6.06
C LYS A 173 -12.65 6.00 5.98
N GLN A 174 -12.87 4.96 5.16
CA GLN A 174 -11.88 3.91 4.92
C GLN A 174 -10.61 4.51 4.32
N THR A 175 -10.70 5.36 3.30
CA THR A 175 -9.53 6.00 2.68
C THR A 175 -8.75 6.88 3.66
N CYS A 176 -9.42 7.61 4.56
CA CYS A 176 -8.74 8.36 5.63
C CYS A 176 -7.97 7.45 6.60
N VAL A 177 -8.60 6.34 7.03
CA VAL A 177 -7.95 5.37 7.94
C VAL A 177 -6.76 4.71 7.25
N GLN A 178 -6.93 4.31 6.00
CA GLN A 178 -5.88 3.75 5.16
C GLN A 178 -4.70 4.73 5.03
N GLY A 179 -4.95 5.99 4.69
CA GLY A 179 -3.90 7.01 4.62
C GLY A 179 -3.14 7.18 5.94
N GLY A 180 -3.82 7.07 7.07
CA GLY A 180 -3.20 7.04 8.39
C GLY A 180 -2.27 5.83 8.58
N ILE A 181 -2.72 4.63 8.19
CA ILE A 181 -1.93 3.40 8.26
C ILE A 181 -0.68 3.50 7.38
N PHE A 182 -0.80 3.96 6.13
CA PHE A 182 0.35 4.20 5.25
C PHE A 182 1.33 5.23 5.84
N THR A 183 0.81 6.29 6.49
CA THR A 183 1.68 7.27 7.17
C THR A 183 2.45 6.64 8.33
N CYS A 184 1.77 5.80 9.14
CA CYS A 184 2.42 5.06 10.22
C CYS A 184 3.52 4.13 9.68
N GLU A 185 3.25 3.42 8.59
CA GLU A 185 4.22 2.55 7.91
C GLU A 185 5.47 3.32 7.46
N LEU A 186 5.30 4.47 6.81
CA LEU A 186 6.41 5.34 6.40
C LEU A 186 7.23 5.83 7.60
N ILE A 187 6.58 6.20 8.70
CA ILE A 187 7.26 6.64 9.92
C ILE A 187 8.03 5.47 10.54
N THR A 188 7.41 4.28 10.62
CA THR A 188 8.09 3.10 11.15
C THR A 188 9.30 2.72 10.30
N TYR A 189 9.19 2.81 8.98
CA TYR A 189 10.26 2.46 8.05
C TYR A 189 11.41 3.49 8.04
N PHE A 190 11.12 4.78 7.87
CA PHE A 190 12.16 5.79 7.66
C PHE A 190 12.69 6.42 8.96
N ILE A 191 11.87 6.50 10.01
CA ILE A 191 12.22 7.22 11.24
C ILE A 191 12.58 6.27 12.37
N LEU A 192 11.79 5.21 12.58
CA LEU A 192 11.98 4.30 13.72
C LEU A 192 12.94 3.15 13.42
N SER A 193 13.00 2.66 12.17
CA SER A 193 13.85 1.52 11.81
C SER A 193 15.32 1.64 12.24
N PRO A 194 15.99 2.81 12.17
CA PRO A 194 17.39 2.93 12.59
C PRO A 194 17.59 2.80 14.11
N MET A 195 16.51 2.91 14.89
CA MET A 195 16.51 2.80 16.35
C MET A 195 16.24 1.38 16.84
N ILE A 196 15.93 0.45 15.92
CA ILE A 196 15.54 -0.93 16.24
C ILE A 196 16.72 -1.84 15.96
N GLU A 197 17.32 -2.39 17.02
CA GLU A 197 18.45 -3.32 16.90
C GLU A 197 18.01 -4.77 16.62
N ASN A 198 16.78 -5.14 17.01
CA ASN A 198 16.29 -6.50 16.86
C ASN A 198 15.75 -6.73 15.43
N ALA A 199 16.38 -7.63 14.68
CA ALA A 199 16.03 -7.93 13.29
C ALA A 199 14.57 -8.39 13.08
N TRP A 200 13.98 -9.11 14.04
CA TRP A 200 12.58 -9.52 13.95
C TRP A 200 11.61 -8.36 14.14
N ILE A 201 11.86 -7.49 15.12
CA ILE A 201 11.07 -6.27 15.30
C ILE A 201 11.22 -5.38 14.05
N LEU A 202 12.45 -5.26 13.53
CA LEU A 202 12.74 -4.52 12.32
C LEU A 202 11.95 -5.08 11.12
N PHE A 203 11.95 -6.40 10.92
CA PHE A 203 11.16 -7.08 9.88
C PHE A 203 9.66 -6.74 9.99
N PHE A 204 9.08 -6.85 11.19
CA PHE A 204 7.66 -6.58 11.41
C PHE A 204 7.29 -5.10 11.20
N CYS A 205 8.18 -4.17 11.56
CA CYS A 205 7.99 -2.73 11.39
C CYS A 205 8.35 -2.21 9.99
N THR A 206 8.96 -3.03 9.13
CA THR A 206 9.39 -2.63 7.78
C THR A 206 8.78 -3.54 6.72
N SER A 207 9.45 -4.61 6.33
CA SER A 207 9.07 -5.45 5.18
C SER A 207 7.71 -6.09 5.35
N PHE A 208 7.39 -6.60 6.54
CA PHE A 208 6.07 -7.17 6.79
C PHE A 208 4.99 -6.09 6.77
N ALA A 209 5.22 -4.94 7.43
CA ALA A 209 4.27 -3.83 7.43
C ALA A 209 4.00 -3.33 6.00
N TRP A 210 5.05 -3.13 5.21
CA TRP A 210 4.97 -2.72 3.81
C TRP A 210 4.16 -3.69 2.96
N VAL A 211 4.43 -4.99 3.05
CA VAL A 211 3.65 -5.99 2.30
C VAL A 211 2.21 -6.07 2.81
N SER A 212 1.99 -5.89 4.11
CA SER A 212 0.67 -5.95 4.73
C SER A 212 -0.24 -4.80 4.30
N VAL A 213 0.29 -3.56 4.20
CA VAL A 213 -0.52 -2.41 3.79
C VAL A 213 -1.03 -2.52 2.35
N HIS A 214 -0.32 -3.24 1.48
CA HIS A 214 -0.77 -3.56 0.12
C HIS A 214 -1.66 -4.82 0.09
N SER A 215 -1.42 -5.79 0.97
CA SER A 215 -2.16 -7.05 0.96
C SER A 215 -3.55 -6.94 1.62
N LEU A 216 -3.73 -6.03 2.57
CA LEU A 216 -4.94 -5.93 3.40
C LEU A 216 -5.81 -4.71 3.07
N ASP A 217 -5.58 -4.10 1.92
CA ASP A 217 -6.29 -2.88 1.50
C ASP A 217 -7.65 -3.14 0.82
N GLY A 218 -7.78 -4.33 0.21
CA GLY A 218 -8.95 -4.78 -0.56
C GLY A 218 -10.17 -5.21 0.26
#